data_AF-M5TL37-F1
#
_entry.id   AF-M5TL37-F1
#
_cell.length_a   1.000
_cell.length_b   1.000
_cell.length_c   1.000
_cell.angle_alpha   90.00
_cell.angle_beta   90.00
_cell.angle_gamma   90.00
#
_symmetry.space_group_name_H-M   'P 1'
#
loop_
_entity.id
_entity.type
_entity.pdbx_description
1 polymer ?
#
loop_
_entity_poly.entity_id
_entity_poly.type
_entity_poly.pdbx_seq_one_letter_code
_entity_poly.pdbx_strand_id
1 'polypeptide(L)'
;MSMNMIEILKGQLGGMVAGQIAKKFGIDPAVLQSGIGALLPTILGGLLKQASTPEGAQSLDKTLNSPEYDGGLLDNIGDMFSTDNAASSEGDAGGLIEGLFGDKAGMIADIVGKVSGMKSGTAGSLMAMLAPIVMSFLGKQKRSLGLDGGGLANLLMSQKDEIAKSLPGGMAGTLGLTDLGFEDTPANVPASTPAAPPKVTPPAAPSPSGGGIMSKLIPVVILGVLAFVGFKMFNQPAAPTVPDVDADVIDALDNIDMGSAPQDTLGLTGADVTGKLSEIFSGYTETLQSVDDVESAQAAVPEMQSLNEKLGGVTSMLDQLPAGVRSTVTDQIGPMIEPIKAMIDKVLAIPGVGPILQPIVDNMLAKVGTLTSS
;
A
#
# COMPACT_ATOMS: atom_id res chain seq x y z
N MET A 1 -4.28 -6.49 -22.13
CA MET A 1 -4.50 -7.08 -20.80
C MET A 1 -5.51 -6.21 -20.09
N SER A 2 -6.64 -6.76 -19.64
CA SER A 2 -7.69 -5.99 -18.98
C SER A 2 -7.20 -5.54 -17.59
N MET A 3 -7.39 -4.27 -17.27
CA MET A 3 -7.02 -3.69 -15.97
C MET A 3 -7.99 -4.21 -14.91
N ASN A 4 -7.57 -5.18 -14.09
CA ASN A 4 -8.43 -5.70 -13.03
C ASN A 4 -8.32 -4.79 -11.80
N MET A 5 -9.33 -3.94 -11.60
CA MET A 5 -9.35 -2.97 -10.49
C MET A 5 -9.39 -3.65 -9.12
N ILE A 6 -10.03 -4.82 -9.03
CA ILE A 6 -10.12 -5.60 -7.80
C ILE A 6 -8.73 -6.09 -7.40
N GLU A 7 -7.92 -6.55 -8.36
CA GLU A 7 -6.57 -7.04 -8.09
C GLU A 7 -5.60 -5.91 -7.68
N ILE A 8 -5.73 -4.73 -8.29
CA ILE A 8 -4.93 -3.55 -7.92
C ILE A 8 -5.28 -3.08 -6.51
N LEU A 9 -6.59 -2.98 -6.20
CA LEU A 9 -7.06 -2.62 -4.87
C LEU A 9 -6.61 -3.66 -3.83
N LYS A 10 -6.69 -4.96 -4.14
CA LYS A 10 -6.18 -6.03 -3.26
C LYS A 10 -4.66 -5.94 -3.06
N GLY A 11 -3.90 -5.64 -4.10
CA GLY A 11 -2.45 -5.47 -4.03
C GLY A 11 -2.03 -4.27 -3.16
N GLN A 12 -2.73 -3.14 -3.29
CA GLN A 12 -2.45 -1.93 -2.50
C GLN A 12 -2.93 -2.06 -1.04
N LEU A 13 -4.06 -2.73 -0.81
CA LEU A 13 -4.64 -2.88 0.53
C LEU A 13 -4.09 -4.09 1.32
N GLY A 14 -3.51 -5.08 0.65
CA GLY A 14 -3.15 -6.36 1.26
C GLY A 14 -1.85 -6.37 2.07
N GLY A 15 -0.88 -5.50 1.76
CA GLY A 15 0.45 -5.53 2.40
C GLY A 15 0.53 -4.75 3.71
N MET A 16 0.55 -3.41 3.59
CA MET A 16 0.75 -2.51 4.72
C MET A 16 -0.56 -2.23 5.48
N VAL A 17 -1.64 -2.05 4.74
CA VAL A 17 -2.95 -1.63 5.25
C VAL A 17 -3.64 -2.78 6.00
N ALA A 18 -3.63 -4.00 5.46
CA ALA A 18 -4.20 -5.15 6.14
C ALA A 18 -3.57 -5.41 7.53
N GLY A 19 -2.25 -5.20 7.66
CA GLY A 19 -1.56 -5.35 8.96
C GLY A 19 -1.99 -4.32 10.00
N GLN A 20 -2.20 -3.07 9.59
CA GLN A 20 -2.67 -1.99 10.48
C GLN A 20 -4.15 -2.15 10.86
N ILE A 21 -4.99 -2.56 9.90
CA ILE A 21 -6.42 -2.82 10.13
C ILE A 21 -6.59 -4.03 11.07
N ALA A 22 -5.87 -5.12 10.84
CA ALA A 22 -5.94 -6.31 11.69
C ALA A 22 -5.60 -5.98 13.16
N LYS A 23 -4.57 -5.15 13.37
CA LYS A 23 -4.19 -4.65 14.72
C LYS A 23 -5.26 -3.73 15.32
N LYS A 24 -5.80 -2.79 14.55
CA LYS A 24 -6.81 -1.83 15.02
C LYS A 24 -8.12 -2.49 15.43
N PHE A 25 -8.57 -3.50 14.68
CA PHE A 25 -9.85 -4.17 14.93
C PHE A 25 -9.72 -5.47 15.71
N GLY A 26 -8.50 -5.91 16.03
CA GLY A 26 -8.24 -7.17 16.74
C GLY A 26 -8.74 -8.40 15.95
N ILE A 27 -8.62 -8.38 14.63
CA ILE A 27 -9.12 -9.44 13.73
C ILE A 27 -7.94 -10.22 13.17
N ASP A 28 -8.10 -11.53 13.03
CA ASP A 28 -7.14 -12.36 12.29
C ASP A 28 -6.92 -11.85 10.85
N PRO A 29 -5.67 -11.75 10.37
CA PRO A 29 -5.37 -11.31 9.01
C PRO A 29 -6.10 -12.11 7.93
N ALA A 30 -6.30 -13.42 8.15
CA ALA A 30 -7.05 -14.28 7.22
C ALA A 30 -8.54 -13.92 7.14
N VAL A 31 -9.16 -13.62 8.28
CA VAL A 31 -10.56 -13.18 8.39
C VAL A 31 -10.73 -11.79 7.75
N LEU A 32 -9.78 -10.89 8.01
CA LEU A 32 -9.74 -9.58 7.39
C LEU A 32 -9.58 -9.66 5.86
N GLN A 33 -8.67 -10.49 5.37
CA GLN A 33 -8.43 -10.67 3.93
C GLN A 33 -9.68 -11.23 3.24
N SER A 34 -10.40 -12.16 3.89
CA SER A 34 -11.70 -12.65 3.42
C SER A 34 -12.75 -11.54 3.42
N GLY A 35 -12.76 -10.69 4.45
CA GLY A 35 -13.62 -9.51 4.56
C GLY A 35 -13.40 -8.49 3.45
N ILE A 36 -12.14 -8.11 3.21
CA ILE A 36 -11.75 -7.20 2.11
C ILE A 36 -12.13 -7.83 0.77
N GLY A 37 -11.87 -9.14 0.59
CA GLY A 37 -12.24 -9.89 -0.61
C GLY A 37 -13.74 -9.90 -0.91
N ALA A 38 -14.58 -9.86 0.12
CA ALA A 38 -16.04 -9.76 0.00
C ALA A 38 -16.52 -8.30 -0.16
N LEU A 39 -15.91 -7.36 0.55
CA LEU A 39 -16.34 -5.95 0.58
C LEU A 39 -15.97 -5.17 -0.68
N LEU A 40 -14.78 -5.37 -1.23
CA LEU A 40 -14.35 -4.67 -2.45
C LEU A 40 -15.33 -4.87 -3.62
N PRO A 41 -15.69 -6.11 -4.02
CA PRO A 41 -16.66 -6.31 -5.10
C PRO A 41 -18.07 -5.83 -4.71
N THR A 42 -18.41 -5.84 -3.42
CA THR A 42 -19.68 -5.32 -2.93
C THR A 42 -19.79 -3.80 -3.08
N ILE A 43 -18.75 -3.06 -2.70
CA ILE A 43 -18.68 -1.59 -2.84
C ILE A 43 -18.70 -1.21 -4.32
N LEU A 44 -17.92 -1.90 -5.15
CA LEU A 44 -17.94 -1.69 -6.59
C LEU A 44 -19.30 -2.03 -7.21
N GLY A 45 -19.98 -3.07 -6.71
CA GLY A 45 -21.34 -3.40 -7.10
C GLY A 45 -22.35 -2.31 -6.73
N GLY A 46 -22.29 -1.77 -5.51
CA GLY A 46 -23.12 -0.64 -5.07
C GLY A 46 -22.89 0.61 -5.92
N LEU A 47 -21.62 0.94 -6.18
CA LEU A 47 -21.23 2.04 -7.08
C LEU A 47 -21.72 1.83 -8.51
N LEU A 48 -21.66 0.59 -9.03
CA LEU A 48 -22.19 0.24 -10.33
C LEU A 48 -23.70 0.43 -10.39
N LYS A 49 -24.44 0.02 -9.36
CA LYS A 49 -25.89 0.25 -9.26
C LYS A 49 -26.20 1.74 -9.24
N GLN A 50 -25.46 2.51 -8.46
CA GLN A 50 -25.62 3.97 -8.39
C GLN A 50 -25.31 4.63 -9.75
N ALA A 51 -24.22 4.23 -10.40
CA ALA A 51 -23.83 4.76 -11.71
C ALA A 51 -24.74 4.28 -12.86
N SER A 52 -25.57 3.26 -12.64
CA SER A 52 -26.50 2.75 -13.67
C SER A 52 -27.69 3.67 -13.93
N THR A 53 -27.97 4.62 -13.04
CA THR A 53 -29.00 5.64 -13.23
C THR A 53 -28.38 7.00 -13.59
N PRO A 54 -29.03 7.82 -14.43
CA PRO A 54 -28.53 9.16 -14.76
C PRO A 54 -28.30 10.04 -13.52
N GLU A 55 -29.21 9.96 -12.55
CA GLU A 55 -29.16 10.74 -11.30
C GLU A 55 -28.02 10.25 -10.39
N GLY A 56 -27.83 8.94 -10.27
CA GLY A 56 -26.80 8.37 -9.44
C GLY A 56 -25.40 8.53 -10.04
N ALA A 57 -25.27 8.47 -11.38
CA ALA A 57 -24.02 8.81 -12.09
C ALA A 57 -23.61 10.27 -11.87
N GLN A 58 -24.56 11.20 -11.89
CA GLN A 58 -24.31 12.61 -11.58
C GLN A 58 -23.97 12.85 -10.11
N SER A 59 -24.65 12.15 -9.19
CA SER A 59 -24.33 12.20 -7.77
C SER A 59 -22.90 11.69 -7.52
N LEU A 60 -22.56 10.54 -8.09
CA LEU A 60 -21.24 9.95 -7.98
C LEU A 60 -20.17 10.85 -8.61
N ASP A 61 -20.46 11.45 -9.77
CA ASP A 61 -19.57 12.41 -10.42
C ASP A 61 -19.23 13.58 -9.49
N LYS A 62 -20.23 14.17 -8.83
CA LYS A 62 -20.08 15.26 -7.86
C LYS A 62 -19.26 14.83 -6.66
N THR A 63 -19.57 13.69 -6.04
CA THR A 63 -18.82 13.16 -4.90
C THR A 63 -17.35 12.93 -5.27
N LEU A 64 -17.07 12.32 -6.42
CA LEU A 64 -15.69 12.06 -6.86
C LEU A 64 -14.93 13.32 -7.29
N ASN A 65 -15.62 14.42 -7.58
CA ASN A 65 -14.99 15.71 -7.82
C ASN A 65 -14.54 16.40 -6.53
N SER A 66 -15.10 16.02 -5.37
CA SER A 66 -14.66 16.56 -4.08
C SER A 66 -13.17 16.27 -3.82
N PRO A 67 -12.46 17.19 -3.15
CA PRO A 67 -11.04 17.04 -2.84
C PRO A 67 -10.74 15.82 -1.94
N GLU A 68 -11.72 15.32 -1.20
CA GLU A 68 -11.57 14.14 -0.33
C GLU A 68 -11.37 12.84 -1.13
N TYR A 69 -11.85 12.79 -2.38
CA TYR A 69 -11.85 11.58 -3.23
C TYR A 69 -11.01 11.77 -4.50
N ASP A 70 -10.10 12.73 -4.53
CA ASP A 70 -9.27 13.03 -5.70
C ASP A 70 -8.11 12.05 -5.93
N GLY A 71 -7.88 11.15 -4.97
CA GLY A 71 -6.76 10.20 -4.95
C GLY A 71 -5.74 10.49 -3.86
N GLY A 72 -5.76 11.69 -3.25
CA GLY A 72 -4.84 12.08 -2.19
C GLY A 72 -4.96 11.20 -0.94
N LEU A 73 -6.15 10.64 -0.67
CA LEU A 73 -6.33 9.65 0.39
C LEU A 73 -5.46 8.41 0.18
N LEU A 74 -5.32 7.94 -1.07
CA LEU A 74 -4.51 6.77 -1.39
C LEU A 74 -3.02 7.03 -1.19
N ASP A 75 -2.60 8.26 -1.51
CA ASP A 75 -1.21 8.68 -1.40
C ASP A 75 -0.82 8.92 0.07
N ASN A 76 -1.80 9.21 0.95
CA ASN A 76 -1.63 9.41 2.40
C ASN A 76 -2.30 8.32 3.26
N ILE A 77 -2.50 7.11 2.70
CA ILE A 77 -3.12 5.98 3.42
C ILE A 77 -2.35 5.71 4.72
N GLY A 78 -1.02 5.78 4.69
CA GLY A 78 -0.17 5.58 5.87
C GLY A 78 -0.48 6.56 6.99
N ASP A 79 -0.75 7.82 6.66
CA ASP A 79 -1.04 8.89 7.63
C ASP A 79 -2.46 8.80 8.18
N MET A 80 -3.41 8.33 7.36
CA MET A 80 -4.79 8.06 7.78
C MET A 80 -4.85 6.96 8.85
N PHE A 81 -3.98 5.95 8.75
CA PHE A 81 -3.90 4.86 9.72
C PHE A 81 -2.97 5.14 10.91
N SER A 82 -2.05 6.09 10.77
CA SER A 82 -1.08 6.48 11.82
C SER A 82 -1.60 7.58 12.74
N THR A 83 -2.60 8.36 12.29
CA THR A 83 -3.20 9.41 13.10
C THR A 83 -4.48 8.93 13.76
N ASP A 84 -4.66 9.20 15.06
CA ASP A 84 -5.89 9.01 15.86
C ASP A 84 -7.15 9.75 15.31
N ASN A 85 -7.09 10.32 14.10
CA ASN A 85 -8.16 11.02 13.40
C ASN A 85 -9.23 10.09 12.78
N ALA A 86 -9.31 8.83 13.21
CA ALA A 86 -10.41 7.95 12.82
C ALA A 86 -11.80 8.52 13.20
N ALA A 87 -11.84 9.34 14.25
CA ALA A 87 -13.08 9.91 14.80
C ALA A 87 -13.74 10.97 13.91
N SER A 88 -12.99 11.69 13.06
CA SER A 88 -13.55 12.66 12.10
C SER A 88 -14.04 12.01 10.80
N SER A 89 -13.72 10.74 10.55
CA SER A 89 -14.17 9.98 9.38
C SER A 89 -15.40 9.12 9.64
N GLU A 90 -15.81 8.86 10.89
CA GLU A 90 -16.98 8.01 11.18
C GLU A 90 -18.33 8.64 10.78
N GLY A 91 -18.46 9.96 10.91
CA GLY A 91 -19.67 10.70 10.49
C GLY A 91 -19.82 10.80 8.97
N ASP A 92 -18.70 11.05 8.28
CA ASP A 92 -18.68 11.16 6.81
C ASP A 92 -18.85 9.79 6.15
N ALA A 93 -18.19 8.76 6.68
CA ALA A 93 -18.33 7.40 6.19
C ALA A 93 -19.76 6.86 6.32
N GLY A 94 -20.46 7.16 7.41
CA GLY A 94 -21.86 6.75 7.58
C GLY A 94 -22.77 7.31 6.47
N GLY A 95 -22.62 8.60 6.15
CA GLY A 95 -23.37 9.25 5.07
C GLY A 95 -23.06 8.68 3.68
N LEU A 96 -21.80 8.29 3.43
CA LEU A 96 -21.41 7.63 2.18
C LEU A 96 -22.01 6.23 2.06
N ILE A 97 -21.94 5.44 3.13
CA ILE A 97 -22.49 4.08 3.16
C ILE A 97 -24.01 4.12 2.99
N GLU A 98 -24.69 5.06 3.62
CA GLU A 98 -26.12 5.28 3.45
C GLU A 98 -26.45 5.80 2.04
N GLY A 99 -25.61 6.65 1.45
CA GLY A 99 -25.77 7.07 0.05
C GLY A 99 -25.55 5.94 -0.97
N LEU A 100 -24.64 5.00 -0.69
CA LEU A 100 -24.31 3.88 -1.58
C LEU A 100 -25.27 2.70 -1.46
N PHE A 101 -25.69 2.39 -0.23
CA PHE A 101 -26.41 1.17 0.08
C PHE A 101 -27.78 1.42 0.70
N GLY A 102 -28.08 2.65 1.13
CA GLY A 102 -29.31 3.00 1.82
C GLY A 102 -29.55 2.11 3.03
N ASP A 103 -30.81 1.71 3.19
CA ASP A 103 -31.26 0.81 4.26
C ASP A 103 -30.63 -0.59 4.19
N LYS A 104 -29.94 -0.94 3.10
CA LYS A 104 -29.34 -2.27 2.90
C LYS A 104 -27.96 -2.38 3.55
N ALA A 105 -27.36 -1.29 4.01
CA ALA A 105 -26.03 -1.29 4.63
C ALA A 105 -25.89 -2.33 5.76
N GLY A 106 -26.91 -2.44 6.63
CA GLY A 106 -26.92 -3.44 7.72
C GLY A 106 -26.97 -4.88 7.20
N MET A 107 -27.77 -5.14 6.17
CA MET A 107 -27.88 -6.47 5.56
C MET A 107 -26.58 -6.87 4.85
N ILE A 108 -25.88 -5.92 4.24
CA ILE A 108 -24.58 -6.12 3.62
C ILE A 108 -23.53 -6.45 4.69
N ALA A 109 -23.50 -5.70 5.80
CA ALA A 109 -22.62 -5.99 6.92
C ALA A 109 -22.85 -7.40 7.50
N ASP A 110 -24.11 -7.85 7.58
CA ASP A 110 -24.45 -9.21 8.00
C ASP A 110 -23.97 -10.29 7.03
N ILE A 111 -24.13 -10.08 5.71
CA ILE A 111 -23.66 -11.03 4.69
C ILE A 111 -22.14 -11.11 4.72
N VAL A 112 -21.46 -9.96 4.77
CA VAL A 112 -19.99 -9.91 4.87
C VAL A 112 -19.52 -10.58 6.15
N GLY A 113 -20.17 -10.32 7.28
CA GLY A 113 -19.86 -11.00 8.55
C GLY A 113 -19.98 -12.51 8.44
N LYS A 114 -21.06 -13.02 7.82
CA LYS A 114 -21.26 -14.47 7.59
C LYS A 114 -20.20 -15.08 6.67
N VAL A 115 -19.81 -14.39 5.61
CA VAL A 115 -18.85 -14.90 4.62
C VAL A 115 -17.42 -14.85 5.12
N SER A 116 -17.07 -13.82 5.91
CA SER A 116 -15.71 -13.62 6.44
C SER A 116 -15.49 -14.26 7.81
N GLY A 117 -16.55 -14.56 8.56
CA GLY A 117 -16.47 -14.97 9.97
C GLY A 117 -16.35 -13.79 10.95
N MET A 118 -16.53 -12.55 10.48
CA MET A 118 -16.51 -11.35 11.33
C MET A 118 -17.87 -11.06 11.97
N LYS A 119 -17.85 -10.28 13.06
CA LYS A 119 -19.06 -9.68 13.62
C LYS A 119 -19.59 -8.61 12.65
N SER A 120 -20.91 -8.49 12.55
CA SER A 120 -21.57 -7.50 11.67
C SER A 120 -21.12 -6.06 11.95
N GLY A 121 -20.95 -5.67 13.23
CA GLY A 121 -20.42 -4.35 13.58
C GLY A 121 -19.01 -4.10 13.04
N THR A 122 -18.13 -5.11 13.11
CA THR A 122 -16.77 -5.03 12.56
C THR A 122 -16.77 -4.96 11.03
N ALA A 123 -17.67 -5.72 10.38
CA ALA A 123 -17.85 -5.64 8.93
C ALA A 123 -18.36 -4.26 8.49
N GLY A 124 -19.25 -3.64 9.27
CA GLY A 124 -19.73 -2.28 9.06
C GLY A 124 -18.60 -1.24 9.21
N SER A 125 -17.79 -1.33 10.27
CA SER A 125 -16.64 -0.43 10.44
C SER A 125 -15.59 -0.60 9.35
N LEU A 126 -15.34 -1.84 8.90
CA LEU A 126 -14.45 -2.10 7.77
C LEU A 126 -15.01 -1.52 6.47
N MET A 127 -16.31 -1.64 6.24
CA MET A 127 -16.99 -1.05 5.08
C MET A 127 -16.89 0.47 5.09
N ALA A 128 -17.17 1.12 6.23
CA ALA A 128 -17.06 2.55 6.44
C ALA A 128 -15.64 3.08 6.12
N MET A 129 -14.63 2.28 6.38
CA MET A 129 -13.24 2.63 6.10
C MET A 129 -12.80 2.30 4.66
N LEU A 130 -13.31 1.22 4.07
CA LEU A 130 -12.97 0.83 2.70
C LEU A 130 -13.72 1.66 1.64
N ALA A 131 -14.94 2.11 1.93
CA ALA A 131 -15.73 2.91 1.00
C ALA A 131 -15.02 4.18 0.52
N PRO A 132 -14.50 5.07 1.39
CA PRO A 132 -13.78 6.27 0.94
C PRO A 132 -12.51 5.93 0.18
N ILE A 133 -11.82 4.84 0.51
CA ILE A 133 -10.62 4.39 -0.23
C ILE A 133 -10.98 3.96 -1.66
N VAL A 134 -12.04 3.16 -1.82
CA VAL A 134 -12.52 2.72 -3.15
C VAL A 134 -13.02 3.92 -3.96
N MET A 135 -13.70 4.88 -3.32
CA MET A 135 -14.10 6.14 -3.97
C MET A 135 -12.89 6.96 -4.40
N SER A 136 -11.88 7.13 -3.54
CA SER A 136 -10.66 7.87 -3.86
C SER A 136 -9.89 7.24 -5.03
N PHE A 137 -9.84 5.91 -5.09
CA PHE A 137 -9.32 5.19 -6.25
C PHE A 137 -10.12 5.46 -7.52
N LEU A 138 -11.44 5.46 -7.42
CA LEU A 138 -12.31 5.73 -8.55
C LEU A 138 -12.21 7.18 -9.03
N GLY A 139 -12.06 8.14 -8.12
CA GLY A 139 -11.84 9.55 -8.42
C GLY A 139 -10.47 9.81 -9.05
N LYS A 140 -9.42 9.12 -8.59
CA LYS A 140 -8.09 9.11 -9.24
C LYS A 140 -8.17 8.58 -10.66
N GLN A 141 -8.88 7.47 -10.88
CA GLN A 141 -9.07 6.87 -12.20
C GLN A 141 -9.88 7.79 -13.14
N LYS A 142 -10.95 8.41 -12.61
CA LYS A 142 -11.77 9.39 -13.32
C LYS A 142 -10.93 10.58 -13.79
N ARG A 143 -10.16 11.19 -12.90
CA ARG A 143 -9.25 12.32 -13.23
C ARG A 143 -8.18 11.91 -14.23
N SER A 144 -7.55 10.75 -14.01
CA SER A 144 -6.51 10.24 -14.90
C SER A 144 -6.99 9.96 -16.32
N LEU A 145 -8.26 9.59 -16.49
CA LEU A 145 -8.87 9.29 -17.79
C LEU A 145 -9.73 10.42 -18.35
N GLY A 146 -9.89 11.54 -17.62
CA GLY A 146 -10.74 12.65 -18.01
C GLY A 146 -12.22 12.27 -18.17
N LEU A 147 -12.71 11.31 -17.37
CA LEU A 147 -14.08 10.80 -17.47
C LEU A 147 -15.06 11.71 -16.73
N ASP A 148 -16.24 11.86 -17.30
CA ASP A 148 -17.42 12.41 -16.64
C ASP A 148 -18.27 11.27 -16.02
N GLY A 149 -19.38 11.61 -15.36
CA GLY A 149 -20.28 10.63 -14.74
C GLY A 149 -20.76 9.54 -15.72
N GLY A 150 -20.98 9.88 -16.99
CA GLY A 150 -21.34 8.91 -18.03
C GLY A 150 -20.17 8.00 -18.44
N GLY A 151 -18.99 8.57 -18.66
CA GLY A 151 -17.77 7.80 -18.95
C GLY A 151 -17.39 6.85 -17.82
N LEU A 152 -17.59 7.28 -16.57
CA LEU A 152 -17.37 6.46 -15.39
C LEU A 152 -18.38 5.30 -15.31
N ALA A 153 -19.67 5.57 -15.51
CA ALA A 153 -20.69 4.52 -15.55
C ALA A 153 -20.38 3.44 -16.60
N ASN A 154 -19.92 3.85 -17.78
CA ASN A 154 -19.49 2.94 -18.84
C ASN A 154 -18.26 2.11 -18.44
N LEU A 155 -17.30 2.71 -17.74
CA LEU A 155 -16.14 2.00 -17.20
C LEU A 155 -16.57 0.95 -16.16
N LEU A 156 -17.43 1.30 -15.20
CA LEU A 156 -17.92 0.34 -14.20
C LEU A 156 -18.73 -0.78 -14.87
N MET A 157 -19.58 -0.44 -15.84
CA MET A 157 -20.33 -1.43 -16.62
C MET A 157 -19.41 -2.38 -17.39
N SER A 158 -18.25 -1.91 -17.88
CA SER A 158 -17.26 -2.80 -18.51
C SER A 158 -16.59 -3.77 -17.52
N GLN A 159 -16.58 -3.44 -16.23
CA GLN A 159 -16.06 -4.29 -15.14
C GLN A 159 -17.13 -5.18 -14.50
N LYS A 160 -18.38 -5.09 -14.96
CA LYS A 160 -19.55 -5.84 -14.45
C LYS A 160 -19.25 -7.33 -14.29
N ASP A 161 -18.65 -7.95 -15.30
CA ASP A 161 -18.37 -9.39 -15.30
C ASP A 161 -17.34 -9.79 -14.23
N GLU A 162 -16.34 -8.94 -13.99
CA GLU A 162 -15.31 -9.16 -12.97
C GLU A 162 -15.85 -8.93 -11.55
N ILE A 163 -16.74 -7.94 -11.39
CA ILE A 163 -17.48 -7.69 -10.14
C ILE A 163 -18.41 -8.88 -9.86
N ALA A 164 -19.15 -9.37 -10.87
CA ALA A 164 -20.09 -10.49 -10.73
C ALA A 164 -19.39 -11.76 -10.25
N LYS A 165 -18.23 -12.09 -10.84
CA LYS A 165 -17.43 -13.28 -10.47
C LYS A 165 -16.90 -13.23 -9.03
N SER A 166 -16.66 -12.03 -8.51
CA SER A 166 -16.06 -11.81 -7.19
C SER A 166 -17.08 -11.51 -6.11
N LEU A 167 -18.33 -11.26 -6.48
CA LEU A 167 -19.40 -10.88 -5.56
C LEU A 167 -19.76 -12.08 -4.65
N PRO A 168 -19.89 -11.87 -3.33
CA PRO A 168 -20.40 -12.92 -2.45
C PRO A 168 -21.83 -13.33 -2.83
N GLY A 169 -22.18 -14.60 -2.61
CA GLY A 169 -23.55 -15.06 -2.78
C GLY A 169 -24.55 -14.23 -1.95
N GLY A 170 -25.74 -14.01 -2.48
CA GLY A 170 -26.82 -13.23 -1.91
C GLY A 170 -26.62 -11.72 -2.01
N MET A 171 -25.42 -11.26 -2.39
CA MET A 171 -25.11 -9.84 -2.46
C MET A 171 -25.71 -9.17 -3.71
N ALA A 172 -25.94 -9.93 -4.79
CA ALA A 172 -26.50 -9.38 -6.03
C ALA A 172 -27.97 -8.98 -5.82
N GLY A 173 -28.75 -9.82 -5.15
CA GLY A 173 -30.13 -9.52 -4.76
C GLY A 173 -30.22 -8.37 -3.74
N THR A 174 -29.35 -8.35 -2.73
CA THR A 174 -29.40 -7.27 -1.71
C THR A 174 -29.05 -5.91 -2.29
N LEU A 175 -28.05 -5.82 -3.17
CA LEU A 175 -27.69 -4.57 -3.83
C LEU A 175 -28.65 -4.17 -4.97
N GLY A 176 -29.61 -5.01 -5.34
CA GLY A 176 -30.49 -4.76 -6.49
C GLY A 176 -29.76 -4.82 -7.83
N LEU A 177 -28.67 -5.58 -7.89
CA LEU A 177 -27.87 -5.79 -9.11
C LEU A 177 -28.55 -6.76 -10.07
N THR A 178 -29.54 -7.53 -9.61
CA THR A 178 -30.34 -8.43 -10.46
C THR A 178 -30.99 -7.72 -11.63
N ASP A 179 -31.42 -6.45 -11.44
CA ASP A 179 -31.98 -5.62 -12.53
C ASP A 179 -30.97 -5.32 -13.64
N LEU A 180 -29.67 -5.35 -13.30
CA LEU A 180 -28.57 -5.13 -14.22
C LEU A 180 -28.09 -6.45 -14.85
N GLY A 181 -28.78 -7.57 -14.63
CA GLY A 181 -28.43 -8.89 -15.13
C GLY A 181 -27.30 -9.56 -14.35
N PHE A 182 -27.23 -9.36 -13.03
CA PHE A 182 -26.40 -10.19 -12.16
C PHE A 182 -27.19 -11.42 -11.69
N GLU A 183 -26.56 -12.58 -11.70
CA GLU A 183 -27.15 -13.81 -11.17
C GLU A 183 -27.10 -13.79 -9.63
N ASP A 184 -28.26 -13.97 -8.98
CA ASP A 184 -28.32 -14.06 -7.53
C ASP A 184 -27.99 -15.49 -7.08
N THR A 185 -26.71 -15.76 -6.91
CA THR A 185 -26.26 -17.02 -6.31
C THR A 185 -26.57 -17.01 -4.80
N PRO A 186 -27.02 -18.11 -4.17
CA PRO A 186 -27.36 -18.12 -2.74
C PRO A 186 -26.18 -17.76 -1.82
N ALA A 187 -26.46 -17.08 -0.70
CA ALA A 187 -25.47 -16.61 0.29
C ALA A 187 -24.62 -17.70 0.98
N ASN A 188 -24.90 -18.98 0.72
CA ASN A 188 -24.19 -20.12 1.28
C ASN A 188 -23.17 -20.74 0.31
N VAL A 189 -22.94 -20.11 -0.85
CA VAL A 189 -21.88 -20.50 -1.78
C VAL A 189 -20.69 -19.58 -1.52
N PRO A 190 -19.55 -20.07 -0.99
CA PRO A 190 -18.37 -19.23 -0.84
C PRO A 190 -17.99 -18.64 -2.20
N ALA A 191 -17.62 -17.35 -2.23
CA ALA A 191 -17.04 -16.71 -3.40
C ALA A 191 -15.93 -17.64 -3.93
N SER A 192 -16.06 -18.06 -5.19
CA SER A 192 -15.25 -19.12 -5.78
C SER A 192 -13.78 -18.93 -5.41
N THR A 193 -13.28 -19.78 -4.51
CA THR A 193 -11.85 -19.98 -4.33
C THR A 193 -11.30 -20.28 -5.73
N PRO A 194 -10.19 -19.67 -6.19
CA PRO A 194 -9.47 -20.18 -7.35
C PRO A 194 -9.33 -21.68 -7.16
N ALA A 195 -9.93 -22.46 -8.06
CA ALA A 195 -10.03 -23.90 -7.92
C ALA A 195 -8.64 -24.46 -7.62
N ALA A 196 -8.51 -25.11 -6.46
CA ALA A 196 -7.35 -25.92 -6.16
C ALA A 196 -7.11 -26.86 -7.37
N PRO A 197 -5.86 -27.01 -7.84
CA PRO A 197 -5.59 -27.87 -8.98
C PRO A 197 -6.09 -29.29 -8.68
N PRO A 198 -6.76 -29.96 -9.64
CA PRO A 198 -7.32 -31.28 -9.41
C PRO A 198 -6.21 -32.26 -9.04
N LYS A 199 -6.43 -32.99 -7.94
CA LYS A 199 -5.58 -34.08 -7.46
C LYS A 199 -5.58 -35.20 -8.51
N VAL A 200 -4.60 -35.16 -9.42
CA VAL A 200 -4.39 -36.21 -10.43
C VAL A 200 -3.86 -37.47 -9.76
N THR A 201 -4.66 -38.53 -9.85
CA THR A 201 -4.22 -39.92 -9.68
C THR A 201 -3.23 -40.28 -10.79
N PRO A 202 -2.16 -41.04 -10.51
CA PRO A 202 -1.09 -41.27 -11.47
C PRO A 202 -1.42 -42.39 -12.46
N PRO A 203 -1.10 -42.21 -13.76
CA PRO A 203 -0.70 -43.31 -14.61
C PRO A 203 0.75 -43.15 -15.08
N ALA A 204 1.53 -44.20 -14.80
CA ALA A 204 2.72 -44.72 -15.50
C ALA A 204 3.70 -43.75 -16.20
N ALA A 205 4.93 -43.70 -15.69
CA ALA A 205 6.16 -43.50 -16.48
C ALA A 205 6.59 -44.83 -17.15
N PRO A 206 7.57 -44.92 -18.09
CA PRO A 206 8.53 -43.92 -18.62
C PRO A 206 8.55 -43.91 -20.19
N SER A 207 9.38 -43.24 -21.01
CA SER A 207 10.82 -42.86 -20.98
C SER A 207 11.13 -41.79 -22.09
N PRO A 208 12.40 -41.47 -22.50
CA PRO A 208 12.89 -40.09 -22.60
C PRO A 208 13.28 -39.63 -24.03
N SER A 209 13.42 -38.32 -24.26
CA SER A 209 14.19 -37.70 -25.36
C SER A 209 14.28 -36.19 -25.09
N GLY A 210 15.47 -35.63 -24.78
CA GLY A 210 16.36 -35.00 -25.75
C GLY A 210 16.02 -33.50 -25.86
N GLY A 211 16.78 -32.59 -25.24
CA GLY A 211 17.87 -31.88 -25.91
C GLY A 211 17.49 -30.40 -26.08
N GLY A 212 18.28 -29.50 -25.49
CA GLY A 212 17.87 -28.12 -25.19
C GLY A 212 17.82 -27.12 -26.35
N ILE A 213 17.07 -26.03 -26.11
CA ILE A 213 17.20 -24.71 -26.77
C ILE A 213 16.80 -23.53 -25.85
N MET A 214 16.51 -23.75 -24.56
CA MET A 214 15.92 -22.71 -23.67
C MET A 214 16.93 -21.77 -22.98
N SER A 215 18.19 -21.73 -23.44
CA SER A 215 19.23 -20.86 -22.85
C SER A 215 19.56 -19.59 -23.67
N LYS A 216 18.79 -19.28 -24.73
CA LYS A 216 19.07 -18.14 -25.63
C LYS A 216 18.00 -17.04 -25.67
N LEU A 217 16.95 -17.08 -24.84
CA LEU A 217 15.93 -16.03 -24.77
C LEU A 217 16.05 -15.07 -23.58
N ILE A 218 17.02 -15.29 -22.68
CA ILE A 218 17.31 -14.43 -21.52
C ILE A 218 17.77 -12.99 -21.90
N PRO A 219 18.55 -12.73 -22.96
CA PRO A 219 19.02 -11.37 -23.23
C PRO A 219 17.96 -10.43 -23.85
N VAL A 220 16.86 -10.95 -24.41
CA VAL A 220 15.82 -10.11 -25.04
C VAL A 220 14.82 -9.56 -24.02
N VAL A 221 14.60 -10.27 -22.91
CA VAL A 221 13.70 -9.82 -21.84
C VAL A 221 14.36 -8.71 -20.99
N ILE A 222 15.68 -8.74 -20.83
CA ILE A 222 16.43 -7.71 -20.08
C ILE A 222 16.48 -6.38 -20.84
N LEU A 223 16.61 -6.41 -22.16
CA LEU A 223 16.58 -5.19 -22.99
C LEU A 223 15.18 -4.54 -23.03
N GLY A 224 14.11 -5.33 -22.94
CA GLY A 224 12.74 -4.81 -22.86
C GLY A 224 12.44 -4.07 -21.55
N VAL A 225 13.02 -4.51 -20.43
CA VAL A 225 12.87 -3.87 -19.11
C VAL A 225 13.69 -2.57 -19.03
N LEU A 226 14.90 -2.54 -19.59
CA LEU A 226 15.73 -1.33 -19.63
C LEU A 226 15.14 -0.22 -20.51
N ALA A 227 14.50 -0.56 -21.63
CA ALA A 227 13.82 0.40 -22.49
C ALA A 227 12.55 1.01 -21.84
N PHE A 228 11.84 0.23 -21.02
CA PHE A 228 10.64 0.68 -20.32
C PHE A 228 10.97 1.62 -19.15
N VAL A 229 12.07 1.38 -18.44
CA VAL A 229 12.54 2.24 -17.33
C VAL A 229 13.09 3.57 -17.86
N GLY A 230 13.85 3.55 -18.97
CA GLY A 230 14.36 4.77 -19.60
C GLY A 230 13.26 5.70 -20.14
N PHE A 231 12.15 5.15 -20.64
CA PHE A 231 11.03 5.96 -21.14
C PHE A 231 10.21 6.62 -20.02
N LYS A 232 10.17 6.02 -18.81
CA LYS A 232 9.43 6.59 -17.67
C LYS A 232 10.20 7.70 -16.94
N MET A 233 11.53 7.69 -17.01
CA MET A 233 12.38 8.67 -16.32
C MET A 233 12.57 9.98 -17.12
N PHE A 234 12.38 9.96 -18.44
CA PHE A 234 12.60 11.13 -19.30
C PHE A 234 11.39 12.08 -19.44
N ASN A 235 10.23 11.74 -18.87
CA ASN A 235 8.96 12.44 -19.16
C ASN A 235 8.27 13.09 -17.95
N GLN A 236 9.03 13.47 -16.92
CA GLN A 236 8.49 14.14 -15.72
C GLN A 236 8.89 15.63 -15.71
N PRO A 237 7.97 16.58 -15.95
CA PRO A 237 8.25 18.01 -15.79
C PRO A 237 8.34 18.41 -14.31
N ALA A 238 9.23 19.36 -14.03
CA ALA A 238 9.65 19.82 -12.71
C ALA A 238 8.52 20.39 -11.83
N ALA A 239 8.61 20.11 -10.52
CA ALA A 239 7.73 20.66 -9.49
C ALA A 239 8.07 22.13 -9.15
N PRO A 240 7.08 22.99 -8.84
CA PRO A 240 7.31 24.31 -8.28
C PRO A 240 7.57 24.27 -6.76
N THR A 241 8.27 25.31 -6.30
CA THR A 241 8.81 25.60 -4.97
C THR A 241 7.78 25.72 -3.84
N VAL A 242 8.14 25.19 -2.67
CA VAL A 242 7.41 25.29 -1.38
C VAL A 242 7.66 26.64 -0.70
N PRO A 243 6.65 27.32 -0.10
CA PRO A 243 6.87 28.39 0.88
C PRO A 243 7.06 27.83 2.30
N ASP A 244 7.95 28.50 3.06
CA ASP A 244 8.16 28.34 4.51
C ASP A 244 6.86 28.40 5.33
N VAL A 245 6.78 27.62 6.41
CA VAL A 245 5.79 27.80 7.48
C VAL A 245 6.51 27.83 8.83
N ASP A 246 6.28 28.95 9.52
CA ASP A 246 6.76 29.33 10.83
C ASP A 246 6.41 28.34 11.96
N ALA A 247 7.30 28.32 12.94
CA ALA A 247 7.13 27.68 14.23
C ALA A 247 6.31 28.59 15.16
N ASP A 248 5.07 28.22 15.44
CA ASP A 248 4.38 28.59 16.68
C ASP A 248 3.26 27.58 16.96
N VAL A 249 2.98 27.42 18.26
CA VAL A 249 1.98 26.55 18.92
C VAL A 249 2.56 25.24 19.47
N ILE A 250 3.49 25.42 20.42
CA ILE A 250 3.64 24.53 21.57
C ILE A 250 3.04 25.29 22.76
N ASP A 251 1.78 25.03 23.09
CA ASP A 251 1.25 25.10 24.46
C ASP A 251 -0.27 24.93 24.45
N ALA A 252 -0.73 23.81 24.99
CA ALA A 252 -1.97 23.65 25.77
C ALA A 252 -2.49 22.22 25.61
N LEU A 253 -2.07 21.31 26.48
CA LEU A 253 -2.90 20.24 27.06
C LEU A 253 -2.21 19.74 28.34
N ASP A 254 -2.19 20.60 29.35
CA ASP A 254 -1.95 20.21 30.75
C ASP A 254 -3.33 19.90 31.39
N ASN A 255 -3.42 18.78 32.09
CA ASN A 255 -4.57 18.23 32.85
C ASN A 255 -5.63 17.40 32.10
N ILE A 256 -5.39 16.08 31.98
CA ILE A 256 -6.43 15.07 32.27
C ILE A 256 -5.84 13.97 33.18
N ASP A 257 -6.59 13.72 34.24
CA ASP A 257 -6.38 12.83 35.39
C ASP A 257 -6.11 11.35 35.03
N MET A 258 -5.05 10.79 35.62
CA MET A 258 -4.58 9.41 35.45
C MET A 258 -5.33 8.45 36.39
N GLY A 259 -6.30 7.73 35.83
CA GLY A 259 -6.74 6.43 36.35
C GLY A 259 -5.77 5.32 35.91
N SER A 260 -5.37 4.47 36.85
CA SER A 260 -4.26 3.52 36.79
C SER A 260 -4.33 2.49 35.64
N ALA A 261 -3.34 2.51 34.74
CA ALA A 261 -2.97 1.42 33.84
C ALA A 261 -1.44 1.45 33.58
N PRO A 262 -0.79 0.32 33.21
CA PRO A 262 0.66 0.18 33.27
C PRO A 262 1.38 1.12 32.28
N GLN A 263 2.49 1.69 32.72
CA GLN A 263 3.48 2.31 31.84
C GLN A 263 4.07 1.25 30.91
N ASP A 264 3.94 1.43 29.59
CA ASP A 264 4.93 0.98 28.61
C ASP A 264 4.80 1.85 27.35
N THR A 265 5.67 2.85 27.30
CA THR A 265 6.35 3.50 26.16
C THR A 265 5.72 3.44 24.77
N LEU A 266 5.71 4.58 24.06
CA LEU A 266 5.49 4.71 22.62
C LEU A 266 6.00 3.46 21.88
N GLY A 267 5.12 2.77 21.16
CA GLY A 267 5.38 1.48 20.51
C GLY A 267 6.38 1.50 19.35
N LEU A 268 7.50 2.22 19.47
CA LEU A 268 8.69 2.01 18.65
C LEU A 268 9.46 0.82 19.20
N THR A 269 9.43 -0.30 18.49
CA THR A 269 10.23 -1.47 18.82
C THR A 269 11.60 -1.39 18.15
N GLY A 270 12.60 -2.09 18.69
CA GLY A 270 13.90 -2.26 18.02
C GLY A 270 13.78 -2.88 16.62
N ALA A 271 12.69 -3.61 16.35
CA ALA A 271 12.39 -4.16 15.03
C ALA A 271 11.99 -3.07 14.02
N ASP A 272 11.26 -2.03 14.45
CA ASP A 272 10.88 -0.91 13.58
C ASP A 272 12.11 -0.07 13.18
N VAL A 273 13.02 0.12 14.13
CA VAL A 273 14.30 0.83 13.92
C VAL A 273 15.22 0.03 13.01
N THR A 274 15.34 -1.27 13.25
CA THR A 274 16.14 -2.17 12.41
C THR A 274 15.58 -2.27 10.99
N GLY A 275 14.25 -2.30 10.83
CA GLY A 275 13.60 -2.28 9.52
C GLY A 275 13.94 -1.02 8.73
N LYS A 276 13.83 0.17 9.36
CA LYS A 276 14.21 1.44 8.72
C LYS A 276 15.69 1.51 8.39
N LEU A 277 16.57 0.97 9.24
CA LEU A 277 18.00 0.90 8.96
C LEU A 277 18.31 -0.03 7.80
N SER A 278 17.67 -1.20 7.75
CA SER A 278 17.78 -2.13 6.62
C SER A 278 17.36 -1.49 5.31
N GLU A 279 16.30 -0.68 5.31
CA GLU A 279 15.83 0.04 4.13
C GLU A 279 16.83 1.10 3.67
N ILE A 280 17.39 1.90 4.60
CA ILE A 280 18.41 2.91 4.31
C ILE A 280 19.69 2.25 3.78
N PHE A 281 20.12 1.16 4.40
CA PHE A 281 21.29 0.40 3.98
C PHE A 281 21.10 -0.23 2.60
N SER A 282 19.89 -0.75 2.32
CA SER A 282 19.55 -1.29 1.00
C SER A 282 19.60 -0.21 -0.07
N GLY A 283 19.03 0.97 0.21
CA GLY A 283 19.14 2.14 -0.67
C GLY A 283 20.59 2.54 -0.94
N TYR A 284 21.43 2.60 0.09
CA TYR A 284 22.86 2.86 -0.09
C TYR A 284 23.54 1.84 -0.99
N THR A 285 23.24 0.56 -0.81
CA THR A 285 23.81 -0.49 -1.67
C THR A 285 23.31 -0.41 -3.12
N GLU A 286 22.05 -0.06 -3.34
CA GLU A 286 21.48 0.10 -4.69
C GLU A 286 22.09 1.31 -5.40
N THR A 287 22.17 2.45 -4.71
CA THR A 287 22.82 3.66 -5.24
C THR A 287 24.32 3.42 -5.48
N LEU A 288 25.04 2.76 -4.57
CA LEU A 288 26.46 2.44 -4.79
C LEU A 288 26.67 1.43 -5.91
N GLN A 289 25.72 0.53 -6.15
CA GLN A 289 25.77 -0.43 -7.26
C GLN A 289 25.53 0.21 -8.62
N SER A 290 24.77 1.31 -8.68
CA SER A 290 24.49 2.03 -9.93
C SER A 290 25.57 3.07 -10.28
N VAL A 291 26.53 3.33 -9.37
CA VAL A 291 27.66 4.23 -9.61
C VAL A 291 28.82 3.46 -10.26
N ASP A 292 28.91 3.58 -11.59
CA ASP A 292 30.03 3.04 -12.38
C ASP A 292 30.98 4.11 -12.93
N ASP A 293 30.59 5.39 -12.90
CA ASP A 293 31.37 6.53 -13.40
C ASP A 293 31.11 7.84 -12.63
N VAL A 294 31.83 8.89 -13.01
CA VAL A 294 31.76 10.22 -12.37
C VAL A 294 30.39 10.89 -12.53
N GLU A 295 29.68 10.61 -13.62
CA GLU A 295 28.37 11.19 -13.93
C GLU A 295 27.27 10.53 -13.09
N SER A 296 27.31 9.21 -12.99
CA SER A 296 26.49 8.38 -12.11
C SER A 296 26.77 8.69 -10.64
N ALA A 297 28.03 8.96 -10.29
CA ALA A 297 28.39 9.43 -8.95
C ALA A 297 27.75 10.78 -8.62
N GLN A 298 27.73 11.73 -9.55
CA GLN A 298 27.04 13.01 -9.37
C GLN A 298 25.51 12.84 -9.27
N ALA A 299 24.92 11.95 -10.06
CA ALA A 299 23.49 11.63 -9.99
C ALA A 299 23.10 10.95 -8.66
N ALA A 300 24.03 10.20 -8.07
CA ALA A 300 23.86 9.52 -6.79
C ALA A 300 23.99 10.44 -5.56
N VAL A 301 24.68 11.59 -5.68
CA VAL A 301 24.86 12.57 -4.59
C VAL A 301 23.55 12.92 -3.86
N PRO A 302 22.47 13.38 -4.54
CA PRO A 302 21.24 13.79 -3.87
C PRO A 302 20.54 12.63 -3.15
N GLU A 303 20.61 11.43 -3.72
CA GLU A 303 20.01 10.23 -3.11
C GLU A 303 20.78 9.82 -1.85
N MET A 304 22.12 9.80 -1.92
CA MET A 304 22.96 9.54 -0.76
C MET A 304 22.83 10.63 0.33
N GLN A 305 22.55 11.88 -0.04
CA GLN A 305 22.24 12.94 0.93
C GLN A 305 20.92 12.68 1.65
N SER A 306 19.86 12.33 0.91
CA SER A 306 18.57 11.97 1.50
C SER A 306 18.69 10.74 2.42
N LEU A 307 19.47 9.73 2.02
CA LEU A 307 19.74 8.55 2.85
C LEU A 307 20.50 8.93 4.13
N ASN A 308 21.44 9.87 4.08
CA ASN A 308 22.15 10.40 5.25
C ASN A 308 21.24 11.19 6.21
N GLU A 309 20.26 11.92 5.69
CA GLU A 309 19.24 12.60 6.52
C GLU A 309 18.35 11.59 7.22
N LYS A 310 17.85 10.59 6.49
CA LYS A 310 17.07 9.47 7.04
C LYS A 310 17.86 8.70 8.10
N LEU A 311 19.14 8.42 7.83
CA LEU A 311 20.04 7.78 8.79
C LEU A 311 20.17 8.61 10.06
N GLY A 312 20.32 9.93 9.94
CA GLY A 312 20.32 10.85 11.07
C GLY A 312 19.02 10.81 11.88
N GLY A 313 17.87 10.77 11.20
CA GLY A 313 16.57 10.62 11.85
C GLY A 313 16.47 9.32 12.65
N VAL A 314 17.01 8.22 12.12
CA VAL A 314 17.02 6.94 12.83
C VAL A 314 18.02 6.91 13.98
N THR A 315 19.18 7.56 13.86
CA THR A 315 20.11 7.76 15.00
C THR A 315 19.42 8.51 16.14
N SER A 316 18.69 9.59 15.84
CA SER A 316 17.90 10.31 16.85
C SER A 316 16.81 9.45 17.49
N MET A 317 16.20 8.53 16.74
CA MET A 317 15.28 7.54 17.31
C MET A 317 16.01 6.54 18.21
N LEU A 318 17.20 6.08 17.82
CA LEU A 318 18.04 5.18 18.61
C LEU A 318 18.43 5.79 19.97
N ASP A 319 18.78 7.07 19.99
CA ASP A 319 19.13 7.80 21.21
C ASP A 319 17.96 7.90 22.20
N GLN A 320 16.72 7.93 21.69
CA GLN A 320 15.49 7.96 22.49
C GLN A 320 15.10 6.58 23.04
N LEU A 321 15.71 5.49 22.55
CA LEU A 321 15.39 4.13 22.99
C LEU A 321 16.09 3.75 24.30
N PRO A 322 15.53 2.80 25.08
CA PRO A 322 16.21 2.24 26.24
C PRO A 322 17.48 1.47 25.83
N ALA A 323 18.50 1.47 26.69
CA ALA A 323 19.80 0.85 26.42
C ALA A 323 19.72 -0.64 26.01
N GLY A 324 18.75 -1.39 26.56
CA GLY A 324 18.54 -2.80 26.19
C GLY A 324 18.07 -3.01 24.75
N VAL A 325 17.32 -2.05 24.19
CA VAL A 325 16.85 -2.10 22.81
C VAL A 325 17.94 -1.62 21.86
N ARG A 326 18.71 -0.60 22.25
CA ARG A 326 19.86 -0.12 21.47
C ARG A 326 20.87 -1.23 21.19
N SER A 327 21.26 -1.98 22.22
CA SER A 327 22.19 -3.11 22.06
C SER A 327 21.70 -4.12 21.01
N THR A 328 20.40 -4.44 21.01
CA THR A 328 19.81 -5.39 20.06
C THR A 328 19.88 -4.87 18.61
N VAL A 329 19.61 -3.58 18.42
CA VAL A 329 19.70 -2.91 17.11
C VAL A 329 21.14 -2.87 16.63
N THR A 330 22.08 -2.53 17.51
CA THR A 330 23.52 -2.48 17.22
C THR A 330 24.07 -3.86 16.81
N ASP A 331 23.69 -4.92 17.52
CA ASP A 331 24.09 -6.30 17.23
C ASP A 331 23.59 -6.78 15.86
N GLN A 332 22.40 -6.33 15.44
CA GLN A 332 21.82 -6.70 14.14
C GLN A 332 22.40 -5.92 12.95
N ILE A 333 22.87 -4.70 13.19
CA ILE A 333 23.38 -3.81 12.14
C ILE A 333 24.86 -4.06 11.81
N GLY A 334 25.66 -4.46 12.79
CA GLY A 334 27.07 -4.81 12.61
C GLY A 334 27.36 -5.62 11.33
N PRO A 335 26.72 -6.80 11.12
CA PRO A 335 26.96 -7.63 9.94
C PRO A 335 26.44 -7.04 8.63
N MET A 336 25.56 -6.04 8.67
CA MET A 336 25.01 -5.39 7.46
C MET A 336 25.95 -4.32 6.89
N ILE A 337 26.85 -3.77 7.71
CA ILE A 337 27.75 -2.68 7.31
C ILE A 337 28.91 -3.17 6.45
N GLU A 338 29.35 -4.41 6.67
CA GLU A 338 30.51 -5.01 6.01
C GLU A 338 30.39 -5.07 4.47
N PRO A 339 29.26 -5.51 3.87
CA PRO A 339 29.09 -5.45 2.41
C PRO A 339 29.03 -4.02 1.86
N ILE A 340 28.55 -3.06 2.65
CA ILE A 340 28.45 -1.65 2.25
C ILE A 340 29.83 -1.02 2.19
N LYS A 341 30.68 -1.28 3.18
CA LYS A 341 32.09 -0.86 3.17
C LYS A 341 32.82 -1.40 1.95
N ALA A 342 32.63 -2.67 1.62
CA ALA A 342 33.23 -3.27 0.43
C ALA A 342 32.77 -2.61 -0.89
N MET A 343 31.49 -2.20 -0.98
CA MET A 343 30.97 -1.44 -2.13
C MET A 343 31.52 -0.02 -2.18
N ILE A 344 31.61 0.65 -1.05
CA ILE A 344 32.21 1.97 -0.93
C ILE A 344 33.66 1.94 -1.42
N ASP A 345 34.48 1.00 -0.95
CA ASP A 345 35.88 0.87 -1.37
C ASP A 345 35.99 0.64 -2.88
N LYS A 346 35.08 -0.16 -3.45
CA LYS A 346 35.01 -0.40 -4.89
C LYS A 346 34.65 0.87 -5.68
N VAL A 347 33.68 1.65 -5.19
CA VAL A 347 33.22 2.89 -5.83
C VAL A 347 34.25 4.02 -5.70
N LEU A 348 34.92 4.13 -4.54
CA LEU A 348 35.99 5.10 -4.32
C LEU A 348 37.26 4.78 -5.12
N ALA A 349 37.47 3.52 -5.50
CA ALA A 349 38.54 3.12 -6.41
C ALA A 349 38.30 3.55 -7.87
N ILE A 350 37.09 4.01 -8.22
CA ILE A 350 36.78 4.52 -9.55
C ILE A 350 37.46 5.88 -9.75
N PRO A 351 38.26 6.07 -10.82
CA PRO A 351 38.95 7.34 -11.06
C PRO A 351 37.96 8.51 -11.19
N GLY A 352 38.12 9.54 -10.35
CA GLY A 352 37.30 10.76 -10.39
C GLY A 352 36.02 10.73 -9.55
N VAL A 353 35.59 9.56 -9.07
CA VAL A 353 34.40 9.41 -8.21
C VAL A 353 34.71 9.73 -6.75
N GLY A 354 35.91 9.36 -6.29
CA GLY A 354 36.39 9.60 -4.92
C GLY A 354 36.09 11.01 -4.39
N PRO A 355 36.53 12.11 -5.05
CA PRO A 355 36.32 13.47 -4.55
C PRO A 355 34.85 13.90 -4.40
N ILE A 356 33.93 13.22 -5.08
CA ILE A 356 32.49 13.56 -5.10
C ILE A 356 31.75 12.82 -3.98
N LEU A 357 32.03 11.52 -3.84
CA LEU A 357 31.32 10.67 -2.88
C LEU A 357 31.97 10.61 -1.51
N GLN A 358 33.29 10.83 -1.42
CA GLN A 358 34.04 10.80 -0.17
C GLN A 358 33.41 11.64 0.97
N PRO A 359 33.02 12.92 0.79
CA PRO A 359 32.42 13.69 1.90
C PRO A 359 31.06 13.13 2.37
N ILE A 360 30.31 12.48 1.48
CA ILE A 360 28.97 11.93 1.77
C ILE A 360 29.11 10.57 2.46
N VAL A 361 30.02 9.75 1.95
CA VAL A 361 30.41 8.46 2.51
C VAL A 361 31.02 8.64 3.89
N ASP A 362 31.89 9.63 4.08
CA ASP A 362 32.50 9.94 5.38
C ASP A 362 31.42 10.33 6.40
N ASN A 363 30.43 11.12 6.00
CA ASN A 363 29.29 11.48 6.86
C ASN A 363 28.44 10.26 7.23
N MET A 364 28.20 9.37 6.26
CA MET A 364 27.48 8.12 6.49
C MET A 364 28.26 7.22 7.45
N LEU A 365 29.56 6.99 7.22
CA LEU A 365 30.41 6.17 8.08
C LEU A 365 30.51 6.73 9.49
N ALA A 366 30.55 8.05 9.66
CA ALA A 366 30.51 8.69 10.97
C ALA A 366 29.20 8.39 11.71
N LYS A 367 28.04 8.54 11.05
CA LYS A 367 26.73 8.26 11.63
C LYS A 367 26.53 6.76 11.94
N VAL A 368 26.94 5.88 11.04
CA VAL A 368 26.94 4.43 11.27
C VAL A 368 27.89 4.04 12.39
N GLY A 369 29.04 4.71 12.50
CA GLY A 369 29.97 4.55 13.62
C GLY A 369 29.33 4.89 14.96
N THR A 370 28.54 5.96 15.04
CA THR A 370 27.79 6.31 16.26
C THR A 370 26.72 5.29 16.62
N LEU A 371 26.04 4.71 15.61
CA LEU A 371 25.05 3.65 15.81
C LEU A 371 25.67 2.35 16.32
N THR A 372 26.94 2.08 15.97
CA THR A 372 27.64 0.84 16.36
C THR A 372 28.48 0.96 17.64
N SER A 373 28.71 2.19 18.11
CA SER A 373 29.52 2.46 19.31
C SER A 373 28.69 2.82 20.55
N SER A 374 27.35 2.90 20.41
CA SER A 374 26.39 3.28 21.47
C SER A 374 25.66 2.07 22.06
#